data_AF-X1NV43-F1
#
_entry.id   AF-X1NV43-F1
#
_cell.length_a   1.000
_cell.length_b   1.000
_cell.length_c   1.000
_cell.angle_alpha   90.00
_cell.angle_beta   90.00
_cell.angle_gamma   90.00
#
_symmetry.space_group_name_H-M   'P 1'
#
loop_
_entity.id
_entity.type
_entity.pdbx_description
1 polymer ?
#
loop_
_entity_poly.entity_id
_entity_poly.type
_entity_poly.pdbx_seq_one_letter_code
_entity_poly.pdbx_strand_id
1 'polypeptide(L)' 'MGIIVTTNKGEVTIEFDPERFRPAEVPILLCNTSKIRKLGFEIKYSLKDIINDQLNYYLDPTR' A
#
# COMPACT_ATOMS: atom_id res chain seq x y z
N MET A 1 -17.68 -1.56 -13.15
CA MET A 1 -16.72 -1.11 -14.19
C MET A 1 -15.47 -0.64 -13.48
N GLY A 2 -14.28 -1.05 -13.92
CA GLY A 2 -13.03 -0.91 -13.16
C GLY A 2 -11.92 -0.17 -13.93
N ILE A 3 -10.66 -0.48 -13.62
CA ILE A 3 -9.47 0.14 -14.25
C ILE A 3 -8.59 -0.96 -14.86
N ILE A 4 -8.11 -0.76 -16.09
CA ILE A 4 -7.06 -1.60 -16.68
C ILE A 4 -5.73 -0.88 -16.49
N VAL A 5 -4.80 -1.49 -15.74
CA VAL A 5 -3.46 -0.95 -15.49
C VAL A 5 -2.46 -1.66 -16.37
N THR A 6 -1.84 -0.93 -17.30
CA THR A 6 -0.75 -1.45 -18.13
C THR A 6 0.56 -1.40 -17.35
N THR A 7 1.26 -2.53 -17.27
CA THR A 7 2.59 -2.64 -16.65
C THR A 7 3.58 -3.27 -17.62
N ASN A 8 4.87 -3.22 -17.28
CA ASN A 8 5.90 -3.95 -18.05
C ASN A 8 5.79 -5.49 -17.93
N LYS A 9 4.90 -6.00 -17.07
CA LYS A 9 4.62 -7.43 -16.89
C LYS A 9 3.25 -7.86 -17.45
N GLY A 10 2.59 -6.97 -18.19
CA GLY A 10 1.26 -7.19 -18.74
C GLY A 10 0.20 -6.29 -18.10
N GLU A 11 -1.05 -6.55 -18.44
CA GLU A 11 -2.20 -5.80 -17.94
C GLU A 11 -2.73 -6.39 -16.65
N VAL A 12 -3.12 -5.51 -15.72
CA VAL A 12 -3.80 -5.88 -14.47
C VAL A 12 -5.16 -5.21 -14.44
N THR A 13 -6.22 -6.02 -14.42
CA THR A 13 -7.59 -5.52 -14.30
C THR A 13 -7.95 -5.34 -12.82
N ILE A 14 -8.31 -4.11 -12.46
CA ILE A 14 -8.82 -3.75 -11.14
C ILE A 14 -10.34 -3.67 -11.24
N GLU A 15 -11.06 -4.48 -10.47
CA GLU A 15 -12.51 -4.45 -10.40
C GLU A 15 -12.98 -3.63 -9.19
N PHE A 16 -14.05 -2.86 -9.38
CA PHE A 16 -14.69 -2.13 -8.28
C PHE A 16 -15.74 -3.02 -7.64
N ASP A 17 -15.57 -3.29 -6.34
CA ASP A 17 -16.53 -3.98 -5.48
C ASP A 17 -17.31 -2.94 -4.66
N PRO A 18 -18.59 -2.65 -5.00
CA PRO A 18 -19.40 -1.65 -4.31
C PRO A 18 -19.51 -1.89 -2.79
N GLU A 19 -19.48 -3.15 -2.35
CA GLU A 19 -19.62 -3.52 -0.93
C GLU A 19 -18.40 -3.08 -0.10
N ARG A 20 -17.27 -2.77 -0.74
CA ARG A 20 -16.05 -2.30 -0.08
C ARG A 20 -15.96 -0.78 0.01
N PHE A 21 -16.85 -0.04 -0.64
CA PHE A 21 -16.89 1.42 -0.53
C PHE A 21 -17.60 1.83 0.75
N ARG A 22 -16.95 2.65 1.59
CA ARG A 22 -17.60 3.17 2.79
C ARG A 22 -18.51 4.35 2.43
N PRO A 23 -19.63 4.54 3.15
CA PRO A 23 -20.53 5.68 2.94
C PRO A 23 -19.87 7.06 3.12
N ALA A 24 -18.78 7.12 3.89
CA ALA A 24 -17.97 8.31 4.07
C ALA A 24 -16.48 7.94 4.07
N GLU A 25 -15.69 8.68 3.30
CA GLU A 25 -14.24 8.51 3.21
C GLU A 25 -13.51 9.77 3.70
N VAL A 26 -12.32 9.57 4.26
CA VAL A 26 -11.38 10.67 4.54
C VAL A 26 -10.39 10.72 3.36
N PRO A 27 -10.51 11.69 2.44
CA PRO A 27 -9.78 11.64 1.17
C PRO A 27 -8.26 11.74 1.34
N ILE A 28 -7.79 12.43 2.37
CA ILE A 28 -6.37 12.55 2.71
C ILE A 28 -6.21 12.46 4.22
N LEU A 29 -5.46 11.46 4.67
CA LEU A 29 -4.99 11.36 6.06
C LEU A 29 -3.46 11.39 6.05
N LEU A 30 -2.90 12.57 6.33
CA LEU A 30 -1.45 12.81 6.32
C LEU A 30 -1.00 13.40 7.66
N CYS A 31 0.08 12.86 8.21
CA CYS A 31 0.65 13.31 9.48
C CYS A 31 2.00 14.01 9.28
N ASN A 32 2.27 15.05 10.07
CA ASN A 32 3.60 15.64 10.18
C ASN A 32 4.44 14.88 11.22
N THR A 33 5.50 14.23 10.75
CA THR A 33 6.39 13.39 11.57
C THR A 33 7.64 14.13 12.08
N SER A 34 7.74 15.45 11.92
CA SER A 34 8.91 16.22 12.32
C SER A 34 9.22 16.11 13.83
N LYS A 35 8.20 16.06 14.69
CA LYS A 35 8.38 15.93 16.14
C LYS A 35 9.10 14.63 16.52
N ILE A 36 8.66 13.49 15.99
CA ILE A 36 9.25 12.19 16.36
C ILE A 36 10.65 12.01 15.76
N ARG A 37 10.91 12.57 14.57
CA ARG A 37 12.26 12.58 13.98
C ARG A 37 13.26 13.33 14.85
N LYS A 38 12.84 14.45 15.47
CA LYS A 38 13.68 15.19 16.43
C LYS A 38 14.00 14.38 17.70
N LEU A 39 13.21 13.35 18.01
CA LEU A 39 13.47 12.43 19.13
C LEU A 39 14.35 11.24 18.72
N GLY A 40 14.93 11.25 17.51
CA GLY A 40 15.82 10.19 17.02
C GLY A 40 15.11 9.07 16.25
N PHE A 41 13.83 9.23 15.92
CA PHE A 41 13.16 8.26 15.04
C PHE A 41 13.64 8.39 13.59
N GLU A 42 13.99 7.25 13.00
CA GLU A 42 14.43 7.13 11.62
C GLU A 42 13.58 6.11 10.85
N ILE A 43 13.26 6.45 9.60
CA ILE A 43 12.60 5.50 8.68
C ILE A 43 13.67 4.57 8.14
N LYS A 44 13.62 3.30 8.53
CA LYS A 44 14.57 2.27 8.08
C LYS A 44 14.15 1.53 6.82
N TYR A 45 12.85 1.53 6.52
CA TYR A 45 12.26 0.77 5.42
C TYR A 45 11.34 1.65 4.60
N SER A 46 11.41 1.50 3.28
CA SER A 46 10.52 2.16 2.34
C SER A 46 9.18 1.42 2.23
N LEU A 47 8.18 2.08 1.64
CA LEU A 47 6.90 1.42 1.31
C LEU A 47 7.11 0.18 0.41
N LYS A 48 8.07 0.24 -0.52
CA LYS A 48 8.40 -0.88 -1.40
C LYS A 48 8.95 -2.07 -0.62
N ASP A 49 9.80 -1.82 0.38
CA ASP A 49 10.34 -2.88 1.24
C ASP A 49 9.21 -3.58 2.00
N ILE A 50 8.28 -2.79 2.56
CA ILE A 50 7.10 -3.31 3.28
C ILE A 50 6.20 -4.12 2.33
N ILE A 51 5.91 -3.64 1.13
CA ILE A 51 5.09 -4.39 0.15
C ILE A 51 5.76 -5.72 -0.22
N ASN A 52 7.06 -5.71 -0.47
CA ASN A 52 7.80 -6.93 -0.82
C ASN A 52 7.81 -7.94 0.34
N ASP A 53 7.99 -7.48 1.58
CA ASP A 53 7.93 -8.33 2.77
C ASP A 53 6.58 -9.05 2.87
N GLN A 54 5.48 -8.31 2.70
CA GLN A 54 4.14 -8.88 2.69
C GLN A 54 3.93 -9.87 1.55
N LEU A 55 4.34 -9.54 0.32
CA LEU A 55 4.21 -10.45 -0.82
C LEU A 55 5.02 -11.73 -0.62
N ASN A 56 6.25 -11.63 -0.10
CA ASN A 56 7.10 -12.78 0.17
C ASN A 56 6.46 -13.73 1.18
N TYR A 57 5.82 -13.20 2.24
CA TYR A 57 5.10 -14.02 3.21
C TYR A 57 3.97 -14.85 2.56
N TYR A 58 3.21 -14.26 1.63
CA TYR A 58 2.11 -14.98 0.95
C TYR A 58 2.57 -15.89 -0.21
N LEU A 59 3.68 -15.58 -0.86
CA LEU A 59 4.19 -16.32 -2.03
C LEU A 59 5.08 -17.50 -1.66
N ASP A 60 5.76 -17.45 -0.51
CA ASP A 60 6.55 -18.54 0.03
C ASP A 60 6.13 -18.84 1.48
N PRO A 61 5.01 -19.57 1.67
CA PRO A 61 4.53 -19.95 2.99
C PRO A 61 5.41 -20.98 3.71
N THR A 62 6.51 -21.44 3.07
CA THR A 62 7.46 -22.39 3.66
C THR A 62 8.67 -21.74 4.31
N ARG A 63 8.71 -20.41 4.33
CA ARG A 63 9.68 -19.62 5.08
C ARG A 63 9.40 -19.61 6.58
#